data_AF-A0A4R3GNT5-F1
#
_entry.id   AF-A0A4R3GNT5-F1
#
_cell.length_a   1.000
_cell.length_b   1.000
_cell.length_c   1.000
_cell.angle_alpha   90.00
_cell.angle_beta   90.00
_cell.angle_gamma   90.00
#
_symmetry.space_group_name_H-M   'P 1'
#
loop_
_entity.id
_entity.type
_entity.pdbx_description
1 polymer ?
#
loop_
_entity_poly.entity_id
_entity_poly.type
_entity_poly.pdbx_seq_one_letter_code
_entity_poly.pdbx_strand_id
1 'polypeptide(L)'
;MPPLLDADDPSSLDIVCDVILVDWFNAGVDTFDIRDFREEMELHYQEMGRPVPAEIADPQKLVPTLRLLQARMHIVKPTRITGIEWQFLRNGDRD
;
A
#
# COMPACT_ATOMS: atom_id res chain seq x y z
N MET A 1 -7.24 10.98 -27.69
CA MET A 1 -6.13 10.52 -26.84
C MET A 1 -6.50 10.89 -25.41
N PRO A 2 -6.76 9.92 -24.51
CA PRO A 2 -6.84 10.25 -23.09
C PRO A 2 -5.50 10.87 -22.67
N PRO A 3 -5.47 11.83 -21.73
CA PRO A 3 -4.21 12.29 -21.17
C PRO A 3 -3.52 11.05 -20.58
N LEU A 4 -2.24 10.89 -20.91
CA LEU A 4 -1.33 9.99 -20.23
C LEU A 4 -1.23 10.51 -18.79
N LEU A 5 -2.16 10.10 -17.92
CA LEU A 5 -2.10 10.39 -16.50
C LEU A 5 -0.84 9.72 -15.95
N ASP A 6 0.17 10.55 -15.74
CA ASP A 6 1.06 10.50 -14.58
C ASP A 6 1.81 9.19 -14.34
N ALA A 7 2.19 8.46 -15.39
CA ALA A 7 3.11 7.32 -15.27
C ALA A 7 4.53 7.73 -14.82
N ASP A 8 4.84 9.03 -14.84
CA ASP A 8 6.13 9.62 -14.45
C ASP A 8 6.04 10.40 -13.12
N ASP A 9 4.90 10.37 -12.41
CA ASP A 9 4.80 11.07 -11.13
C ASP A 9 5.47 10.24 -10.01
N PRO A 10 6.55 10.75 -9.38
CA PRO A 10 7.24 10.05 -8.29
C PRO A 10 6.38 9.88 -7.03
N SER A 11 5.16 10.44 -7.00
CA SER A 11 4.17 10.28 -5.94
C SER A 11 2.93 9.51 -6.43
N SER A 12 3.06 8.69 -7.48
CA SER A 12 2.03 7.72 -7.85
C SER A 12 1.72 6.78 -6.68
N LEU A 13 0.47 6.33 -6.57
CA LEU A 13 0.00 5.44 -5.50
C LEU A 13 0.86 4.18 -5.37
N ASP A 14 1.36 3.66 -6.50
CA ASP A 14 2.26 2.51 -6.51
C ASP A 14 3.59 2.80 -5.83
N ILE A 15 4.20 3.97 -6.08
CA ILE A 15 5.48 4.34 -5.48
C ILE A 15 5.31 4.57 -3.98
N VAL A 16 4.26 5.29 -3.57
CA VAL A 16 3.95 5.50 -2.15
C VAL A 16 3.70 4.17 -1.45
N CYS A 17 2.97 3.25 -2.10
CA CYS A 17 2.76 1.89 -1.60
C CYS A 17 4.10 1.16 -1.37
N ASP A 18 4.99 1.19 -2.36
CA ASP A 18 6.30 0.54 -2.28
C ASP A 18 7.19 1.16 -1.19
N VAL A 19 7.22 2.49 -1.07
CA VAL A 19 7.98 3.20 -0.03
C VAL A 19 7.53 2.77 1.36
N ILE A 20 6.22 2.81 1.65
CA ILE A 20 5.69 2.44 2.96
C ILE A 20 5.98 0.98 3.27
N LEU A 21 5.80 0.07 2.31
CA LEU A 21 6.10 -1.35 2.52
C LEU A 21 7.58 -1.59 2.82
N VAL A 22 8.49 -0.89 2.15
CA VAL A 22 9.94 -0.97 2.41
C VAL A 22 10.27 -0.42 3.80
N ASP A 23 9.70 0.73 4.18
CA ASP A 23 9.93 1.34 5.48
C ASP A 23 9.43 0.44 6.63
N TRP A 24 8.22 -0.11 6.50
CA TRP A 24 7.65 -1.02 7.48
C TRP A 24 8.44 -2.32 7.58
N PHE A 25 8.86 -2.89 6.45
CA PHE A 25 9.72 -4.06 6.44
C PHE A 25 11.04 -3.80 7.18
N ASN A 26 11.69 -2.66 6.91
CA ASN A 26 12.94 -2.26 7.57
C ASN A 26 12.75 -1.93 9.05
N ALA A 27 11.57 -1.43 9.44
CA ALA A 27 11.19 -1.22 10.83
C ALA A 27 10.88 -2.53 11.59
N GLY A 28 10.88 -3.67 10.91
CA GLY A 28 10.63 -4.98 11.50
C GLY A 28 9.14 -5.30 11.67
N VAL A 29 8.25 -4.60 10.97
CA VAL A 29 6.82 -4.95 10.95
C VAL A 29 6.67 -6.33 10.30
N ASP A 30 5.98 -7.23 11.01
CA ASP A 30 5.69 -8.58 10.54
C ASP A 30 4.32 -8.65 9.85
N THR A 31 3.32 -8.01 10.46
CA THR A 31 1.92 -8.00 10.02
C THR A 31 1.29 -6.62 10.19
N PHE A 32 0.29 -6.30 9.37
CA PHE A 32 -0.43 -5.03 9.43
C PHE A 32 -1.89 -5.17 8.96
N ASP A 33 -2.76 -4.26 9.40
CA ASP A 33 -4.12 -4.12 8.88
C ASP A 33 -4.12 -3.22 7.62
N ILE A 34 -4.93 -3.58 6.63
CA ILE A 34 -5.09 -2.79 5.40
C ILE A 34 -5.60 -1.37 5.68
N ARG A 35 -6.34 -1.15 6.77
CA ARG A 35 -6.82 0.18 7.19
C ARG A 35 -5.66 1.04 7.67
N ASP A 36 -4.81 0.49 8.53
CA ASP A 36 -3.61 1.17 9.02
C ASP A 36 -2.70 1.53 7.84
N PHE A 37 -2.54 0.61 6.89
CA PHE A 37 -1.77 0.87 5.67
C PHE A 37 -2.38 2.00 4.81
N ARG A 38 -3.71 2.05 4.66
CA ARG A 38 -4.40 3.14 3.97
C ARG A 38 -4.21 4.48 4.69
N GLU A 39 -4.28 4.49 6.01
CA GLU A 39 -4.06 5.69 6.83
C GLU A 39 -2.62 6.21 6.66
N GLU A 40 -1.64 5.31 6.64
CA GLU A 40 -0.25 5.67 6.38
C GLU A 40 -0.05 6.25 4.97
N MET A 41 -0.72 5.68 3.96
CA MET A 41 -0.71 6.26 2.61
C MET A 41 -1.27 7.69 2.61
N GLU A 42 -2.42 7.91 3.27
CA GLU A 42 -3.02 9.23 3.39
C GLU A 42 -2.08 10.23 4.08
N LEU A 43 -1.45 9.81 5.18
CA LEU A 43 -0.47 10.61 5.90
C LEU A 43 0.71 10.99 5.01
N HIS A 44 1.25 10.05 4.24
CA HIS A 44 2.38 10.28 3.33
C HIS A 44 2.09 11.38 2.30
N TYR A 45 0.88 11.39 1.71
CA TYR A 45 0.48 12.48 0.80
C TYR A 45 0.34 13.83 1.51
N GLN A 46 -0.23 13.82 2.73
CA GLN A 46 -0.37 15.04 3.54
C GLN A 46 0.99 15.63 3.93
N GLU A 47 1.95 14.80 4.34
CA GLU A 47 3.30 15.21 4.69
C GLU A 47 4.08 15.76 3.50
N MET A 48 3.84 15.22 2.30
CA MET A 48 4.37 15.78 1.05
C MET A 48 3.70 17.09 0.60
N GLY A 49 2.67 17.56 1.32
CA GLY A 49 1.86 18.72 0.94
C GLY A 49 1.08 18.51 -0.35
N ARG A 50 0.79 17.26 -0.72
CA ARG A 50 0.06 16.88 -1.93
C ARG A 50 -1.39 16.53 -1.62
N PRO A 51 -2.32 16.73 -2.57
CA PRO A 51 -3.70 16.27 -2.39
C PRO A 51 -3.74 14.74 -2.29
N VAL A 52 -4.52 14.24 -1.33
CA VAL A 52 -4.75 12.80 -1.15
C VAL A 52 -5.60 12.27 -2.32
N PRO A 53 -5.16 11.22 -3.04
CA PRO A 53 -5.93 10.62 -4.13
C PRO A 53 -7.30 10.11 -3.67
N ALA A 54 -8.32 10.25 -4.52
CA ALA A 54 -9.69 9.84 -4.20
C ALA A 54 -9.82 8.34 -3.89
N GLU A 55 -8.96 7.52 -4.48
CA GLU A 55 -8.85 6.08 -4.23
C GLU A 55 -8.55 5.73 -2.77
N ILE A 56 -7.79 6.57 -2.07
CA ILE A 56 -7.43 6.34 -0.67
C ILE A 56 -8.08 7.35 0.27
N ALA A 57 -8.61 8.49 -0.19
CA ALA A 57 -9.22 9.52 0.67
C ALA A 57 -10.50 9.08 1.40
N ASP A 58 -11.16 7.99 0.97
CA ASP A 58 -12.36 7.46 1.61
C ASP A 58 -12.02 6.25 2.50
N PRO A 59 -12.09 6.37 3.84
CA PRO A 59 -11.73 5.28 4.76
C PRO A 59 -12.67 4.07 4.67
N GLN A 60 -13.85 4.19 4.04
CA GLN A 60 -14.76 3.06 3.83
C GLN A 60 -14.41 2.27 2.57
N LYS A 61 -13.55 2.79 1.68
CA LYS A 61 -13.19 2.16 0.40
C LYS A 61 -11.79 1.57 0.45
N LEU A 62 -11.70 0.31 0.86
CA LEU A 62 -10.43 -0.43 0.93
C LEU A 62 -10.06 -1.13 -0.38
N VAL A 63 -10.96 -1.19 -1.36
CA VAL A 63 -10.73 -1.90 -2.63
C VAL A 63 -9.51 -1.39 -3.41
N PRO A 64 -9.25 -0.07 -3.50
CA PRO A 64 -8.05 0.42 -4.18
C PRO A 64 -6.77 0.03 -3.45
N THR A 65 -6.72 0.21 -2.12
CA THR A 65 -5.60 -0.24 -1.27
C THR A 65 -5.36 -1.74 -1.40
N LEU A 66 -6.44 -2.53 -1.46
CA LEU A 66 -6.38 -3.97 -1.64
C LEU A 66 -5.73 -4.34 -2.97
N ARG A 67 -6.10 -3.65 -4.06
CA ARG A 67 -5.51 -3.85 -5.39
C ARG A 67 -4.01 -3.56 -5.40
N LEU A 68 -3.57 -2.51 -4.71
CA LEU A 68 -2.16 -2.16 -4.59
C LEU A 68 -1.36 -3.27 -3.89
N LEU A 69 -1.88 -3.82 -2.78
CA LEU A 69 -1.25 -4.93 -2.06
C LEU A 69 -1.28 -6.24 -2.88
N GLN A 70 -2.38 -6.52 -3.59
CA GLN A 70 -2.49 -7.69 -4.47
C GLN A 70 -1.51 -7.65 -5.64
N ALA A 71 -1.13 -6.46 -6.13
CA ALA A 71 -0.06 -6.33 -7.12
C ALA A 71 1.33 -6.69 -6.55
N ARG A 72 1.47 -6.70 -5.21
CA ARG A 72 2.72 -6.93 -4.46
C ARG A 72 2.69 -8.22 -3.66
N MET A 73 1.95 -9.23 -4.16
CA MET A 73 1.87 -10.57 -3.57
C MET A 73 3.22 -11.32 -3.46
N HIS A 74 4.27 -10.77 -4.06
CA HIS A 74 5.66 -11.26 -3.95
C HIS A 74 6.44 -10.62 -2.79
N ILE A 75 5.85 -9.65 -2.08
CA ILE A 75 6.41 -8.97 -0.90
C ILE A 75 5.52 -9.20 0.32
N VAL A 76 4.20 -9.17 0.14
CA VAL A 76 3.21 -9.36 1.21
C VAL A 76 2.18 -10.42 0.82
N LYS A 77 1.51 -11.03 1.80
CA LYS A 77 0.38 -11.94 1.59
C LYS A 77 -0.72 -11.67 2.61
N PRO A 78 -2.01 -11.90 2.28
CA PRO A 78 -3.07 -11.84 3.27
C PRO A 78 -2.94 -13.01 4.24
N THR A 79 -3.11 -12.77 5.54
CA THR A 79 -3.08 -13.83 6.57
C THR A 79 -4.38 -14.63 6.62
N ARG A 80 -5.49 -14.03 6.15
CA ARG A 80 -6.83 -14.62 6.11
C ARG A 80 -7.51 -14.37 4.78
N ILE A 81 -8.54 -15.18 4.49
CA ILE A 81 -9.35 -15.08 3.26
C ILE A 81 -10.00 -13.70 3.09
N THR A 82 -10.27 -12.99 4.20
CA THR A 82 -10.89 -11.66 4.17
C THR A 82 -9.98 -10.56 3.65
N GLY A 83 -8.65 -10.77 3.57
CA GLY A 83 -7.70 -9.79 3.05
C GLY A 83 -7.62 -8.49 3.84
N ILE A 84 -7.99 -8.52 5.13
CA ILE A 84 -7.91 -7.37 6.04
C ILE A 84 -6.53 -7.29 6.69
N GLU A 85 -6.03 -8.41 7.21
CA GLU A 85 -4.69 -8.51 7.79
C GLU A 85 -3.72 -9.08 6.75
N TRP A 86 -2.54 -8.46 6.68
CA TRP A 86 -1.48 -8.74 5.74
C TRP A 86 -0.17 -9.01 6.48
N GLN A 87 0.69 -9.80 5.86
CA GLN A 87 1.98 -10.24 6.40
C GLN A 87 3.07 -10.05 5.35
N PHE A 88 4.27 -9.64 5.77
CA PHE A 88 5.45 -9.64 4.91
C PHE A 88 6.01 -11.05 4.67
N LEU A 89 6.40 -11.32 3.43
CA LEU A 89 7.14 -12.53 3.06
C LEU A 89 8.59 -12.38 3.53
N ARG A 90 9.00 -13.15 4.54
CA ARG A 90 10.41 -13.25 4.94
C ARG A 90 11.07 -14.41 4.20
N ASN A 91 12.36 -14.30 3.90
CA ASN A 91 13.16 -15.31 3.16
C ASN A 91 13.19 -16.73 3.77
N GLY A 92 12.48 -16.98 4.88
CA GLY A 92 12.25 -18.31 5.47
C GLY A 92 10.90 -18.95 5.16
N ASP A 93 10.00 -18.26 4.42
CA ASP A 93 8.64 -18.74 4.10
C ASP A 93 8.56 -19.44 2.71
N ARG A 94 9.72 -19.88 2.18
CA ARG A 94 9.78 -20.87 1.10
C ARG A 94 9.59 -22.25 1.73
N ASP A 95 8.33 -22.67 1.84
CA ASP A 95 8.00 -24.10 1.97
C ASP A 95 8.37 -24.84 0.66
#